data_AF-A0A7Y5LR38-F1
#
_entry.id   AF-A0A7Y5LR38-F1
#
_cell.length_a   1.000
_cell.length_b   1.000
_cell.length_c   1.000
_cell.angle_alpha   90.00
_cell.angle_beta   90.00
_cell.angle_gamma   90.00
#
_symmetry.space_group_name_H-M   'P 1'
#
loop_
_entity.id
_entity.type
_entity.pdbx_description
1 polymer ?
#
loop_
_entity_poly.entity_id
_entity_poly.type
_entity_poly.pdbx_seq_one_letter_code
_entity_poly.pdbx_strand_id
1 'polypeptide(L)'
;MSYIRRVLFILLCFQASLFAQAQVSTDALKSQLTSLRELLRDTARFRSTHAPVLMDQLMDWNEITRRKFEANWVNLTKSWQLRFERAIRQRLSEVFTQYLIHNAATLRRAESRWFDEEIGITRAKASLEIVQNQEIVRIALRLSFSENRWRIYDIRTPEFRLLRDLLPDCDEKISDGYSNEYVEALITNAEHFVIDDFNAVESGVFPRNWGWRKRDDDLMRSSQRVYSVVKDSQDSYLSAIARGTSVALVRPYSYDLREYPVLKWKWRVNTMPPASSQNDAIENAASVTVIFYQNWLGVPITITYAWAYEGGTCTTVKTSGWLYDNFSIVLRNAQSPHGQWIEETINLREDYKRIFGEYPPDQIAGLYIITDSPNFQFPTTADYDHIRAQKSTTTYSCRN
;
A
#
# COMPACT_ATOMS: atom_id res chain seq x y z
N MET A 1 -13.70 27.45 1.11
CA MET A 1 -14.97 27.20 0.39
C MET A 1 -15.80 26.19 1.18
N SER A 2 -17.07 26.51 1.42
CA SER A 2 -17.83 26.15 2.61
C SER A 2 -17.89 24.65 2.96
N TYR A 3 -17.38 24.33 4.16
CA TYR A 3 -17.43 23.04 4.85
C TYR A 3 -18.88 22.53 5.03
N ILE A 4 -19.87 23.44 4.98
CA ILE A 4 -21.31 23.16 5.03
C ILE A 4 -21.81 22.45 3.76
N ARG A 5 -21.14 22.58 2.61
CA ARG A 5 -21.49 21.78 1.41
C ARG A 5 -21.10 20.30 1.54
N ARG A 6 -20.30 19.94 2.54
CA ARG A 6 -20.01 18.54 2.87
C ARG A 6 -21.00 17.95 3.86
N VAL A 7 -21.85 18.74 4.57
CA VAL A 7 -22.63 18.42 5.79
C VAL A 7 -23.86 17.50 5.59
N LEU A 8 -24.16 17.11 4.34
CA LEU A 8 -25.34 16.29 4.02
C LEU A 8 -25.04 14.86 3.54
N PHE A 9 -23.77 14.55 3.32
CA PHE A 9 -23.33 13.37 2.56
C PHE A 9 -23.57 12.01 3.23
N ILE A 10 -23.69 11.97 4.56
CA ILE A 10 -23.70 10.70 5.33
C ILE A 10 -24.97 10.58 6.19
N LEU A 11 -25.84 11.61 6.16
CA LEU A 11 -27.17 11.54 6.77
C LEU A 11 -28.03 10.41 6.19
N LEU A 12 -27.70 9.87 5.02
CA LEU A 12 -28.69 9.22 4.15
C LEU A 12 -28.40 7.80 3.72
N CYS A 13 -27.25 7.25 4.09
CA CYS A 13 -27.04 5.81 3.89
C CYS A 13 -28.10 5.01 4.66
N PHE A 14 -28.53 5.48 5.84
CA PHE A 14 -29.51 4.77 6.67
C PHE A 14 -30.94 4.81 6.16
N GLN A 15 -31.22 5.74 5.24
CA GLN A 15 -32.53 5.87 4.65
C GLN A 15 -32.69 4.91 3.45
N ALA A 16 -31.61 4.57 2.71
CA ALA A 16 -31.69 3.69 1.53
C ALA A 16 -31.62 2.18 1.80
N SER A 17 -31.05 1.69 2.91
CA SER A 17 -30.99 0.24 3.16
C SER A 17 -32.32 -0.35 3.65
N LEU A 18 -33.42 0.39 3.52
CA LEU A 18 -34.78 0.00 3.92
C LEU A 18 -35.64 -0.37 2.72
N PHE A 19 -35.05 -1.07 1.76
CA PHE A 19 -35.83 -1.96 0.91
C PHE A 19 -35.38 -3.39 1.22
N ALA A 20 -36.37 -4.24 1.48
CA ALA A 20 -36.39 -5.69 1.31
C ALA A 20 -37.41 -6.32 2.27
N GLN A 21 -38.65 -5.87 2.16
CA GLN A 21 -39.82 -6.73 2.15
C GLN A 21 -40.89 -5.97 1.36
N ALA A 22 -41.84 -6.68 0.74
CA ALA A 22 -42.82 -6.17 -0.22
C ALA A 22 -43.75 -5.05 0.32
N GLN A 23 -43.52 -4.54 1.54
CA GLN A 23 -44.16 -3.37 2.12
C GLN A 23 -43.25 -2.83 3.23
N VAL A 24 -42.33 -1.92 2.89
CA VAL A 24 -41.72 -1.07 3.90
C VAL A 24 -42.59 0.17 4.01
N SER A 25 -43.35 0.28 5.11
CA SER A 25 -44.15 1.47 5.36
C SER A 25 -43.24 2.65 5.72
N THR A 26 -43.71 3.86 5.43
CA THR A 26 -43.07 5.12 5.86
C THR A 26 -42.84 5.19 7.38
N ASP A 27 -43.55 4.39 8.17
CA ASP A 27 -43.39 4.28 9.62
C ASP A 27 -42.15 3.47 10.04
N ALA A 28 -41.77 2.43 9.29
CA ALA A 28 -40.52 1.68 9.53
C ALA A 28 -39.28 2.57 9.29
N LEU A 29 -39.33 3.42 8.27
CA LEU A 29 -38.32 4.43 7.95
C LEU A 29 -38.17 5.47 9.07
N LYS A 30 -39.29 5.97 9.61
CA LYS A 30 -39.28 6.93 10.74
C LYS A 30 -38.75 6.32 12.03
N SER A 31 -39.12 5.07 12.34
CA SER A 31 -38.65 4.37 13.53
C SER A 31 -37.13 4.17 13.54
N GLN A 32 -36.54 3.82 12.40
CA GLN A 32 -35.11 3.60 12.27
C GLN A 32 -34.30 4.90 12.34
N LEU A 33 -34.81 6.00 11.76
CA LEU A 33 -34.22 7.33 11.90
C LEU A 33 -34.17 7.77 13.37
N THR A 34 -35.24 7.49 14.11
CA THR A 34 -35.32 7.77 15.54
C THR A 34 -34.28 6.95 16.29
N SER A 35 -34.13 5.66 15.99
CA SER A 35 -33.09 4.81 16.57
C SER A 35 -31.68 5.35 16.30
N LEU A 36 -31.34 5.72 15.06
CA LEU A 36 -30.02 6.29 14.74
C LEU A 36 -29.75 7.59 15.51
N ARG A 37 -30.74 8.48 15.60
CA ARG A 37 -30.62 9.74 16.35
C ARG A 37 -30.38 9.49 17.83
N GLU A 38 -31.04 8.49 18.41
CA GLU A 38 -30.80 8.07 19.79
C GLU A 38 -29.41 7.47 19.96
N LEU A 39 -28.97 6.61 19.04
CA LEU A 39 -27.62 6.02 19.05
C LEU A 39 -26.52 7.10 18.99
N LEU A 40 -26.75 8.17 18.23
CA LEU A 40 -25.81 9.30 18.09
C LEU A 40 -25.78 10.25 19.29
N ARG A 41 -26.62 10.07 20.32
CA ARG A 41 -26.51 10.86 21.57
C ARG A 41 -25.23 10.55 22.33
N ASP A 42 -24.77 9.31 22.28
CA ASP A 42 -23.49 8.86 22.85
C ASP A 42 -22.52 8.51 21.71
N THR A 43 -21.75 9.50 21.27
CA THR A 43 -20.87 9.38 20.10
C THR A 43 -19.71 8.41 20.32
N ALA A 44 -19.27 8.23 21.58
CA ALA A 44 -18.21 7.29 21.93
C ALA A 44 -18.71 5.84 21.84
N ARG A 45 -19.90 5.56 22.39
CA ARG A 45 -20.55 4.26 22.28
C ARG A 45 -21.02 3.97 20.86
N PHE A 46 -21.46 4.99 20.12
CA PHE A 46 -21.77 4.86 18.70
C PHE A 46 -20.54 4.38 17.93
N ARG A 47 -19.41 5.07 18.08
CA ARG A 47 -18.15 4.74 17.39
C ARG A 47 -17.70 3.30 17.62
N SER A 48 -17.67 2.87 18.88
CA SER A 48 -17.10 1.58 19.28
C SER A 48 -18.02 0.40 19.03
N THR A 49 -19.34 0.58 19.18
CA THR A 49 -20.29 -0.55 19.25
C THR A 49 -21.25 -0.58 18.07
N HIS A 50 -21.76 0.57 17.65
CA HIS A 50 -22.89 0.63 16.71
C HIS A 50 -22.44 0.86 15.27
N ALA A 51 -21.42 1.68 15.06
CA ALA A 51 -20.98 2.07 13.73
C ALA A 51 -20.53 0.88 12.85
N PRO A 52 -19.76 -0.12 13.33
CA PRO A 52 -19.38 -1.26 12.49
C PRO A 52 -20.58 -2.07 11.99
N VAL A 53 -21.49 -2.41 12.90
CA VAL A 53 -22.72 -3.18 12.58
C VAL A 53 -23.61 -2.40 11.62
N LEU A 54 -23.74 -1.10 11.87
CA LEU A 54 -24.48 -0.18 11.01
C LEU A 54 -23.92 -0.19 9.58
N MET A 55 -22.61 -0.03 9.41
CA MET A 55 -22.00 0.04 8.08
C MET A 55 -22.19 -1.26 7.28
N ASP A 56 -22.09 -2.43 7.92
CA ASP A 56 -22.33 -3.73 7.26
C ASP A 56 -23.78 -3.98 6.86
N GLN A 57 -24.72 -3.40 7.60
CA GLN A 57 -26.12 -3.44 7.25
C GLN A 57 -26.44 -2.58 6.03
N LEU A 58 -25.67 -1.50 5.85
CA LEU A 58 -25.93 -0.46 4.87
C LEU A 58 -25.26 -0.73 3.52
N MET A 59 -23.99 -1.12 3.56
CA MET A 59 -23.11 -1.04 2.41
C MET A 59 -22.90 -2.42 1.78
N ASP A 60 -22.94 -2.48 0.45
CA ASP A 60 -22.60 -3.68 -0.30
C ASP A 60 -21.09 -3.65 -0.60
N TRP A 61 -20.29 -4.13 0.35
CA TRP A 61 -18.82 -4.08 0.25
C TRP A 61 -18.28 -4.85 -0.95
N ASN A 62 -18.90 -5.98 -1.30
CA ASN A 62 -18.51 -6.77 -2.45
C ASN A 62 -18.74 -6.00 -3.76
N GLU A 63 -19.92 -5.40 -3.91
CA GLU A 63 -20.26 -4.62 -5.09
C GLU A 63 -19.40 -3.36 -5.23
N ILE A 64 -19.15 -2.65 -4.12
CA ILE A 64 -18.26 -1.48 -4.09
C ILE A 64 -16.86 -1.88 -4.57
N THR A 65 -16.32 -2.94 -4.00
CA THR A 65 -14.95 -3.40 -4.31
C THR A 65 -14.86 -3.85 -5.75
N ARG A 66 -15.81 -4.66 -6.23
CA ARG A 66 -15.88 -5.10 -7.63
C ARG A 66 -15.90 -3.90 -8.60
N ARG A 67 -16.61 -2.83 -8.25
CA ARG A 67 -16.67 -1.61 -9.08
C ARG A 67 -15.40 -0.78 -9.07
N LYS A 68 -14.63 -0.78 -7.99
CA LYS A 68 -13.36 -0.04 -7.96
C LYS A 68 -12.25 -0.74 -8.73
N PHE A 69 -12.33 -2.06 -8.89
CA PHE A 69 -11.36 -2.89 -9.59
C PHE A 69 -11.85 -3.40 -10.95
N GLU A 70 -13.04 -2.96 -11.40
CA GLU A 70 -13.66 -3.25 -12.70
C GLU A 70 -13.20 -4.54 -13.41
N ALA A 71 -12.42 -4.40 -14.48
CA ALA A 71 -11.94 -5.51 -15.31
C ALA A 71 -10.87 -6.34 -14.59
N ASN A 72 -10.06 -5.71 -13.74
CA ASN A 72 -9.00 -6.39 -13.00
C ASN A 72 -9.53 -7.25 -11.85
N TRP A 73 -10.75 -7.02 -11.37
CA TRP A 73 -11.32 -7.73 -10.21
C TRP A 73 -11.24 -9.25 -10.36
N VAL A 74 -11.56 -9.78 -11.55
CA VAL A 74 -11.56 -11.23 -11.81
C VAL A 74 -10.16 -11.83 -11.92
N ASN A 75 -9.13 -11.00 -12.18
CA ASN A 75 -7.74 -11.43 -12.30
C ASN A 75 -7.01 -11.41 -10.94
N LEU A 76 -7.58 -10.72 -9.94
CA LEU A 76 -7.05 -10.75 -8.58
C LEU A 76 -7.25 -12.12 -7.93
N THR A 77 -6.21 -12.59 -7.24
CA THR A 77 -6.32 -13.79 -6.39
C THR A 77 -7.39 -13.58 -5.30
N LYS A 78 -7.93 -14.69 -4.76
CA LYS A 78 -8.94 -14.63 -3.68
C LYS A 78 -8.46 -13.92 -2.43
N SER A 79 -7.18 -14.08 -2.06
CA SER A 79 -6.58 -13.37 -0.93
C SER A 79 -6.59 -11.86 -1.17
N TRP A 80 -6.20 -11.41 -2.37
CA TRP A 80 -6.23 -9.99 -2.74
C TRP A 80 -7.64 -9.41 -2.82
N GLN A 81 -8.62 -10.15 -3.36
CA GLN A 81 -10.02 -9.75 -3.35
C GLN A 81 -10.52 -9.46 -1.91
N LEU A 82 -10.22 -10.36 -0.97
CA LEU A 82 -10.59 -10.21 0.45
C LEU A 82 -9.85 -9.05 1.13
N ARG A 83 -8.57 -8.84 0.82
CA ARG A 83 -7.78 -7.72 1.37
C ARG A 83 -8.33 -6.38 0.91
N PHE A 84 -8.61 -6.22 -0.38
CA PHE A 84 -9.16 -4.96 -0.89
C PHE A 84 -10.57 -4.69 -0.38
N GLU A 85 -11.42 -5.71 -0.27
CA GLU A 85 -12.75 -5.55 0.35
C GLU A 85 -12.62 -5.06 1.80
N ARG A 86 -11.70 -5.64 2.58
CA ARG A 86 -11.42 -5.22 3.95
C ARG A 86 -10.89 -3.78 4.00
N ALA A 87 -9.95 -3.43 3.13
CA ALA A 87 -9.35 -2.09 3.07
C ALA A 87 -10.39 -1.01 2.74
N ILE A 88 -11.25 -1.25 1.74
CA ILE A 88 -12.33 -0.35 1.37
C ILE A 88 -13.34 -0.22 2.51
N ARG A 89 -13.75 -1.36 3.11
CA ARG A 89 -14.67 -1.38 4.24
C ARG A 89 -14.13 -0.57 5.41
N GLN A 90 -12.85 -0.75 5.78
CA GLN A 90 -12.19 0.02 6.83
C GLN A 90 -12.23 1.52 6.51
N ARG A 91 -11.74 1.90 5.32
CA ARG A 91 -11.65 3.31 4.90
C ARG A 91 -13.00 4.00 4.94
N LEU A 92 -13.99 3.42 4.26
CA LEU A 92 -15.31 4.03 4.16
C LEU A 92 -16.02 4.06 5.51
N SER A 93 -15.94 2.97 6.29
CA SER A 93 -16.54 2.94 7.63
C SER A 93 -15.94 4.00 8.54
N GLU A 94 -14.62 4.21 8.51
CA GLU A 94 -13.97 5.26 9.27
C GLU A 94 -14.44 6.66 8.85
N VAL A 95 -14.37 6.98 7.55
CA VAL A 95 -14.80 8.28 7.02
C VAL A 95 -16.27 8.54 7.38
N PHE A 96 -17.14 7.55 7.20
CA PHE A 96 -18.55 7.67 7.53
C PHE A 96 -18.80 7.86 9.02
N THR A 97 -18.14 7.07 9.86
CA THR A 97 -18.30 7.14 11.32
C THR A 97 -17.83 8.49 11.86
N GLN A 98 -16.65 8.95 11.46
CA GLN A 98 -16.09 10.23 11.88
C GLN A 98 -17.04 11.38 11.55
N TYR A 99 -17.58 11.34 10.34
CA TYR A 99 -18.49 12.36 9.89
C TYR A 99 -19.85 12.32 10.61
N LEU A 100 -20.45 11.14 10.83
CA LEU A 100 -21.71 11.01 11.56
C LEU A 100 -21.58 11.62 12.96
N ILE A 101 -20.46 11.34 13.63
CA ILE A 101 -20.14 11.90 14.94
C ILE A 101 -19.97 13.42 14.86
N HIS A 102 -19.18 13.91 13.89
CA HIS A 102 -18.93 15.35 13.73
C HIS A 102 -20.24 16.14 13.52
N ASN A 103 -21.21 15.55 12.83
CA ASN A 103 -22.46 16.22 12.48
C ASN A 103 -23.63 15.89 13.42
N ALA A 104 -23.45 15.06 14.46
CA ALA A 104 -24.53 14.47 15.25
C ALA A 104 -25.62 15.45 15.73
N ALA A 105 -25.24 16.68 16.13
CA ALA A 105 -26.21 17.70 16.53
C ALA A 105 -27.13 18.16 15.39
N THR A 106 -26.56 18.36 14.20
CA THR A 106 -27.29 18.66 12.96
C THR A 106 -28.18 17.49 12.56
N LEU A 107 -27.66 16.26 12.64
CA LEU A 107 -28.40 15.05 12.24
C LEU A 107 -29.71 14.88 13.01
N ARG A 108 -29.70 15.27 14.29
CA ARG A 108 -30.88 15.18 15.17
C ARG A 108 -32.01 16.12 14.76
N ARG A 109 -31.73 17.17 13.97
CA ARG A 109 -32.70 18.22 13.62
C ARG A 109 -33.08 18.27 12.14
N ALA A 110 -32.38 17.55 11.27
CA ALA A 110 -32.62 17.56 9.83
C ALA A 110 -33.98 16.93 9.46
N GLU A 111 -34.68 17.50 8.47
CA GLU A 111 -35.87 16.89 7.86
C GLU A 111 -35.50 16.26 6.52
N SER A 112 -36.18 15.17 6.14
CA SER A 112 -35.87 14.40 4.94
C SER A 112 -37.14 14.05 4.16
N ARG A 113 -37.08 14.10 2.83
CA ARG A 113 -38.19 13.76 1.93
C ARG A 113 -37.72 12.90 0.77
N TRP A 114 -38.45 11.83 0.48
CA TRP A 114 -38.14 10.86 -0.57
C TRP A 114 -38.75 11.24 -1.90
N PHE A 115 -37.96 11.11 -2.97
CA PHE A 115 -38.41 11.40 -4.32
C PHE A 115 -37.74 10.41 -5.26
N ASP A 116 -38.53 9.68 -6.01
CA ASP A 116 -38.10 8.76 -7.07
C ASP A 116 -37.41 7.46 -6.61
N GLU A 117 -38.08 6.35 -6.93
CA GLU A 117 -37.59 4.99 -6.74
C GLU A 117 -37.71 4.23 -8.06
N GLU A 118 -36.57 3.87 -8.64
CA GLU A 118 -36.51 2.88 -9.72
C GLU A 118 -36.05 1.57 -9.12
N ILE A 119 -36.97 0.62 -8.92
CA ILE A 119 -36.66 -0.69 -8.34
C ILE A 119 -36.71 -1.75 -9.44
N GLY A 120 -35.53 -2.24 -9.81
CA GLY A 120 -35.37 -3.44 -10.62
C GLY A 120 -35.23 -4.70 -9.76
N ILE A 121 -34.97 -5.83 -10.40
CA ILE A 121 -34.87 -7.14 -9.71
C ILE A 121 -33.64 -7.20 -8.79
N THR A 122 -32.49 -6.71 -9.25
CA THR A 122 -31.21 -6.78 -8.52
C THR A 122 -30.53 -5.43 -8.33
N ARG A 123 -31.09 -4.37 -8.93
CA ARG A 123 -30.60 -2.99 -8.87
C ARG A 123 -31.73 -2.04 -8.58
N ALA A 124 -31.45 -1.05 -7.75
CA ALA A 124 -32.37 0.05 -7.51
C ALA A 124 -31.64 1.39 -7.48
N LYS A 125 -32.40 2.44 -7.75
CA LYS A 125 -32.00 3.82 -7.50
C LYS A 125 -33.06 4.43 -6.59
N ALA A 126 -32.61 5.13 -5.57
CA ALA A 126 -33.48 5.93 -4.73
C ALA A 126 -32.90 7.33 -4.61
N SER A 127 -33.74 8.36 -4.63
CA SER A 127 -33.28 9.72 -4.34
C SER A 127 -33.98 10.30 -3.12
N LEU A 128 -33.25 11.15 -2.41
CA LEU A 128 -33.79 11.82 -1.24
C LEU A 128 -33.26 13.24 -1.14
N GLU A 129 -34.14 14.12 -0.69
CA GLU A 129 -33.84 15.49 -0.34
C GLU A 129 -33.77 15.63 1.17
N ILE A 130 -32.72 16.31 1.65
CA ILE A 130 -32.71 16.84 3.02
C ILE A 130 -32.92 18.33 2.97
N VAL A 131 -33.75 18.80 3.87
CA VAL A 131 -34.00 20.21 4.11
C VAL A 131 -33.31 20.64 5.40
N GLN A 132 -32.41 21.61 5.30
CA GLN A 132 -31.80 22.24 6.46
C GLN A 132 -31.61 23.74 6.21
N ASN A 133 -32.12 24.60 7.11
CA ASN A 133 -31.99 26.05 7.02
C ASN A 133 -32.35 26.62 5.63
N GLN A 134 -33.43 26.10 5.01
CA GLN A 134 -33.88 26.44 3.65
C GLN A 134 -32.96 25.98 2.50
N GLU A 135 -31.86 25.30 2.77
CA GLU A 135 -31.08 24.59 1.76
C GLU A 135 -31.63 23.17 1.54
N ILE A 136 -31.65 22.75 0.28
CA ILE A 136 -32.07 21.40 -0.15
C ILE A 136 -30.85 20.70 -0.73
N VAL A 137 -30.51 19.54 -0.18
CA VAL A 137 -29.50 18.65 -0.79
C VAL A 137 -30.13 17.38 -1.29
N ARG A 138 -29.94 17.13 -2.59
CA ARG A 138 -30.36 15.91 -3.28
C ARG A 138 -29.27 14.87 -3.24
N ILE A 139 -29.62 13.68 -2.78
CA ILE A 139 -28.75 12.53 -2.74
C ILE A 139 -29.38 11.40 -3.53
N ALA A 140 -28.65 10.88 -4.51
CA ALA A 140 -29.00 9.69 -5.26
C ALA A 140 -28.19 8.51 -4.75
N LEU A 141 -28.90 7.43 -4.43
CA LEU A 141 -28.37 6.22 -3.84
C LEU A 141 -28.47 5.12 -4.89
N ARG A 142 -27.39 4.34 -5.04
CA ARG A 142 -27.36 3.19 -5.92
C ARG A 142 -27.31 1.93 -5.09
N LEU A 143 -28.26 1.04 -5.32
CA LEU A 143 -28.47 -0.13 -4.49
C LEU A 143 -28.35 -1.42 -5.29
N SER A 144 -27.77 -2.43 -4.66
CA SER A 144 -27.76 -3.82 -5.10
C SER A 144 -28.58 -4.65 -4.14
N PHE A 145 -29.29 -5.64 -4.68
CA PHE A 145 -29.97 -6.64 -3.88
C PHE A 145 -29.04 -7.84 -3.70
N SER A 146 -28.61 -8.07 -2.47
CA SER A 146 -27.74 -9.19 -2.08
C SER A 146 -28.17 -9.71 -0.71
N GLU A 147 -28.08 -11.02 -0.48
CA GLU A 147 -28.43 -11.66 0.81
C GLU A 147 -29.82 -11.27 1.34
N ASN A 148 -30.81 -11.23 0.44
CA ASN A 148 -32.21 -10.88 0.73
C ASN A 148 -32.40 -9.46 1.30
N ARG A 149 -31.52 -8.52 0.95
CA ARG A 149 -31.59 -7.12 1.38
C ARG A 149 -31.04 -6.17 0.33
N TRP A 150 -31.59 -4.96 0.28
CA TRP A 150 -30.99 -3.88 -0.51
C TRP A 150 -29.87 -3.21 0.29
N ARG A 151 -28.72 -3.03 -0.36
CA ARG A 151 -27.54 -2.38 0.20
C ARG A 151 -26.97 -1.37 -0.79
N ILE A 152 -26.32 -0.35 -0.26
CA ILE A 152 -25.78 0.77 -1.02
C ILE A 152 -24.40 0.40 -1.54
N TYR A 153 -24.17 0.63 -2.83
CA TYR A 153 -22.84 0.51 -3.43
C TYR A 153 -22.29 1.82 -3.99
N ASP A 154 -23.12 2.86 -4.12
CA ASP A 154 -22.66 4.18 -4.55
C ASP A 154 -23.62 5.26 -4.03
N ILE A 155 -23.08 6.45 -3.80
CA ILE A 155 -23.80 7.62 -3.28
C ILE A 155 -23.36 8.83 -4.08
N ARG A 156 -24.33 9.59 -4.57
CA ARG A 156 -24.09 10.71 -5.47
C ARG A 156 -24.86 11.94 -5.02
N THR A 157 -24.20 13.08 -5.01
CA THR A 157 -24.80 14.41 -5.01
C THR A 157 -24.30 15.16 -6.25
N PRO A 158 -24.78 16.38 -6.53
CA PRO A 158 -24.23 17.19 -7.61
C PRO A 158 -22.71 17.43 -7.46
N GLU A 159 -22.22 17.55 -6.23
CA GLU A 159 -20.82 17.87 -5.92
C GLU A 159 -19.96 16.66 -5.54
N PHE A 160 -20.57 15.51 -5.22
CA PHE A 160 -19.85 14.37 -4.65
C PHE A 160 -20.27 13.04 -5.25
N ARG A 161 -19.32 12.12 -5.40
CA ARG A 161 -19.53 10.72 -5.75
C ARG A 161 -18.65 9.83 -4.88
N LEU A 162 -19.23 8.92 -4.11
CA LEU A 162 -18.52 8.06 -3.15
C LEU A 162 -17.37 7.30 -3.78
N LEU A 163 -17.65 6.58 -4.87
CA LEU A 163 -16.62 5.74 -5.48
C LEU A 163 -15.47 6.57 -6.05
N ARG A 164 -15.73 7.79 -6.54
CA ARG A 164 -14.72 8.66 -7.16
C ARG A 164 -13.93 9.46 -6.11
N ASP A 165 -14.62 10.02 -5.12
CA ASP A 165 -14.05 11.07 -4.26
C ASP A 165 -13.42 10.52 -2.98
N LEU A 166 -13.74 9.29 -2.56
CA LEU A 166 -13.20 8.69 -1.34
C LEU A 166 -12.22 7.54 -1.56
N LEU A 167 -12.17 6.99 -2.78
CA LEU A 167 -11.37 5.83 -3.11
C LEU A 167 -10.52 6.14 -4.35
N PRO A 168 -9.24 5.74 -4.39
CA PRO A 168 -8.38 5.97 -5.54
C PRO A 168 -8.87 5.20 -6.77
N ASP A 169 -8.41 5.55 -7.96
CA ASP A 169 -8.73 4.84 -9.21
C ASP A 169 -7.99 3.49 -9.27
N CYS A 170 -8.49 2.50 -8.51
CA CYS A 170 -7.81 1.24 -8.26
C CYS A 170 -7.59 0.42 -9.54
N ASP A 171 -8.61 0.32 -10.41
CA ASP A 171 -8.49 -0.40 -11.68
C ASP A 171 -7.40 0.19 -12.60
N GLU A 172 -7.33 1.52 -12.69
CA GLU A 172 -6.29 2.22 -13.45
C GLU A 172 -4.90 1.95 -12.84
N LYS A 173 -4.75 2.06 -11.51
CA LYS A 173 -3.47 1.76 -10.86
C LYS A 173 -3.02 0.31 -11.08
N ILE A 174 -3.92 -0.66 -11.01
CA ILE A 174 -3.55 -2.05 -11.32
C ILE A 174 -3.15 -2.20 -12.79
N SER A 175 -3.89 -1.55 -13.70
CA SER A 175 -3.60 -1.58 -15.14
C SER A 175 -2.25 -0.92 -15.49
N ASP A 176 -1.88 0.13 -14.76
CA ASP A 176 -0.59 0.82 -14.86
C ASP A 176 0.58 0.03 -14.24
N GLY A 177 0.32 -1.16 -13.68
CA GLY A 177 1.33 -2.06 -13.15
C GLY A 177 1.77 -1.74 -11.71
N TYR A 178 1.05 -0.88 -11.00
CA TYR A 178 1.32 -0.64 -9.58
C TYR A 178 1.05 -1.89 -8.73
N SER A 179 1.83 -2.06 -7.67
CA SER A 179 1.68 -3.19 -6.75
C SER A 179 0.36 -3.15 -5.96
N ASN A 180 -0.14 -4.34 -5.62
CA ASN A 180 -1.38 -4.47 -4.85
C ASN A 180 -1.24 -3.87 -3.44
N GLU A 181 -0.08 -4.03 -2.78
CA GLU A 181 0.17 -3.45 -1.46
C GLU A 181 0.12 -1.92 -1.51
N TYR A 182 0.66 -1.30 -2.55
CA TYR A 182 0.57 0.15 -2.74
C TYR A 182 -0.88 0.62 -2.94
N VAL A 183 -1.66 -0.08 -3.77
CA VAL A 183 -3.08 0.27 -3.99
C VAL A 183 -3.89 0.15 -2.68
N GLU A 184 -3.61 -0.87 -1.87
CA GLU A 184 -4.22 -1.02 -0.54
C GLU A 184 -3.81 0.11 0.40
N ALA A 185 -2.54 0.53 0.36
CA ALA A 185 -2.02 1.66 1.11
C ALA A 185 -2.75 2.97 0.73
N LEU A 186 -3.01 3.18 -0.56
CA LEU A 186 -3.78 4.34 -1.04
C LEU A 186 -5.23 4.30 -0.56
N ILE A 187 -5.90 3.14 -0.64
CA ILE A 187 -7.28 2.98 -0.16
C ILE A 187 -7.36 3.31 1.33
N THR A 188 -6.44 2.77 2.12
CA THR A 188 -6.43 2.95 3.58
C THR A 188 -5.81 4.27 4.02
N ASN A 189 -5.19 5.02 3.11
CA ASN A 189 -4.35 6.19 3.41
C ASN A 189 -3.28 5.87 4.47
N ALA A 190 -2.61 4.74 4.33
CA ALA A 190 -1.59 4.30 5.26
C ALA A 190 -0.35 5.22 5.24
N GLU A 191 0.35 5.32 6.36
CA GLU A 191 1.62 6.07 6.43
C GLU A 191 2.80 5.30 5.81
N HIS A 192 2.66 3.98 5.73
CA HIS A 192 3.62 3.09 5.09
C HIS A 192 2.93 1.81 4.63
N PHE A 193 3.58 1.07 3.74
CA PHE A 193 3.19 -0.29 3.38
C PHE A 193 4.43 -1.19 3.24
N VAL A 194 4.24 -2.46 3.57
CA VAL A 194 5.30 -3.47 3.52
C VAL A 194 5.48 -3.91 2.06
N ILE A 195 6.72 -3.83 1.59
CA ILE A 195 7.14 -4.46 0.35
C ILE A 195 7.40 -5.93 0.66
N ASP A 196 8.32 -6.23 1.57
CA ASP A 196 8.53 -7.59 2.10
C ASP A 196 8.94 -7.58 3.57
N ASP A 197 8.40 -8.53 4.32
CA ASP A 197 8.79 -8.90 5.68
C ASP A 197 9.11 -10.40 5.79
N PHE A 198 9.10 -11.13 4.67
CA PHE A 198 9.38 -12.55 4.53
C PHE A 198 8.52 -13.49 5.41
N ASN A 199 7.52 -12.97 6.13
CA ASN A 199 6.73 -13.73 7.10
C ASN A 199 5.86 -14.82 6.44
N ALA A 200 5.41 -14.56 5.21
CA ALA A 200 4.56 -15.48 4.46
C ALA A 200 5.31 -16.71 3.93
N VAL A 201 6.65 -16.74 4.01
CA VAL A 201 7.49 -17.80 3.46
C VAL A 201 7.94 -18.75 4.59
N GLU A 202 8.01 -20.05 4.33
CA GLU A 202 8.50 -21.02 5.31
C GLU A 202 10.03 -20.95 5.48
N SER A 203 10.52 -21.34 6.65
CA SER A 203 11.97 -21.38 6.90
C SER A 203 12.66 -22.39 5.98
N GLY A 204 13.83 -22.03 5.47
CA GLY A 204 14.59 -22.77 4.46
C GLY A 204 14.05 -22.60 3.03
N VAL A 205 12.98 -21.84 2.81
CA VAL A 205 12.35 -21.69 1.48
C VAL A 205 12.76 -20.39 0.82
N PHE A 206 13.03 -20.46 -0.49
CA PHE A 206 13.32 -19.29 -1.32
C PHE A 206 12.04 -18.46 -1.56
N PRO A 207 12.07 -17.11 -1.38
CA PRO A 207 10.89 -16.27 -1.48
C PRO A 207 10.50 -16.05 -2.95
N ARG A 208 9.42 -16.71 -3.42
CA ARG A 208 9.05 -16.76 -4.85
C ARG A 208 8.68 -15.42 -5.52
N ASN A 209 8.35 -14.40 -4.74
CA ASN A 209 8.11 -13.04 -5.26
C ASN A 209 9.42 -12.32 -5.62
N TRP A 210 10.54 -12.88 -5.22
CA TRP A 210 11.86 -12.51 -5.67
C TRP A 210 12.36 -13.56 -6.66
N GLY A 211 13.11 -13.12 -7.66
CA GLY A 211 13.59 -13.96 -8.74
C GLY A 211 14.61 -13.25 -9.60
N TRP A 212 14.59 -13.52 -10.90
CA TRP A 212 15.58 -13.01 -11.85
C TRP A 212 14.95 -12.31 -13.04
N ARG A 213 15.67 -11.31 -13.56
CA ARG A 213 15.21 -10.43 -14.65
C ARG A 213 15.04 -11.17 -15.99
N LYS A 214 15.62 -12.37 -16.15
CA LYS A 214 15.38 -13.29 -17.28
C LYS A 214 15.31 -14.73 -16.75
N ARG A 215 14.53 -15.59 -17.42
CA ARG A 215 14.45 -17.04 -17.19
C ARG A 215 15.79 -17.69 -17.54
N ASP A 216 16.77 -17.45 -16.69
CA ASP A 216 18.03 -18.17 -16.68
C ASP A 216 17.96 -19.13 -15.50
N ASP A 217 17.68 -20.40 -15.80
CA ASP A 217 17.46 -21.43 -14.79
C ASP A 217 18.74 -21.69 -13.97
N ASP A 218 19.93 -21.43 -14.52
CA ASP A 218 21.21 -21.60 -13.83
C ASP A 218 21.45 -20.48 -12.82
N LEU A 219 21.09 -19.24 -13.16
CA LEU A 219 21.09 -18.14 -12.19
C LEU A 219 20.02 -18.34 -11.11
N MET A 220 18.84 -18.86 -11.47
CA MET A 220 17.81 -19.23 -10.50
C MET A 220 18.32 -20.26 -9.49
N ARG A 221 18.91 -21.36 -9.95
CA ARG A 221 19.51 -22.39 -9.10
C ARG A 221 20.65 -21.84 -8.25
N SER A 222 21.42 -20.87 -8.75
CA SER A 222 22.49 -20.22 -7.99
C SER A 222 21.94 -19.33 -6.87
N SER A 223 20.87 -18.57 -7.13
CA SER A 223 20.13 -17.83 -6.08
C SER A 223 19.55 -18.72 -5.00
N GLN A 224 18.93 -19.83 -5.38
CA GLN A 224 18.37 -20.78 -4.40
C GLN A 224 19.44 -21.42 -3.50
N ARG A 225 20.71 -21.36 -3.90
CA ARG A 225 21.85 -21.79 -3.07
C ARG A 225 22.37 -20.70 -2.14
N VAL A 226 22.10 -19.43 -2.47
CA VAL A 226 22.57 -18.27 -1.70
C VAL A 226 21.49 -17.80 -0.72
N TYR A 227 20.25 -17.65 -1.19
CA TYR A 227 19.16 -17.02 -0.46
C TYR A 227 18.12 -18.01 0.03
N SER A 228 17.72 -17.87 1.29
CA SER A 228 16.57 -18.59 1.86
C SER A 228 15.95 -17.77 2.99
N VAL A 229 14.66 -17.93 3.25
CA VAL A 229 14.04 -17.34 4.43
C VAL A 229 14.42 -18.16 5.66
N VAL A 230 14.83 -17.49 6.73
CA VAL A 230 15.10 -18.10 8.04
C VAL A 230 14.04 -17.59 9.01
N LYS A 231 13.45 -18.50 9.77
CA LYS A 231 12.60 -18.17 10.91
C LYS A 231 13.25 -18.65 12.19
N ASP A 232 13.48 -17.73 13.12
CA ASP A 232 13.88 -18.05 14.48
C ASP A 232 12.76 -17.69 15.47
N SER A 233 13.05 -17.74 16.77
CA SER A 233 12.03 -17.53 17.80
C SER A 233 11.38 -16.14 17.79
N GLN A 234 11.98 -15.15 17.12
CA GLN A 234 11.49 -13.76 17.12
C GLN A 234 11.37 -13.15 15.73
N ASP A 235 12.17 -13.58 14.75
CA ASP A 235 12.27 -12.93 13.45
C ASP A 235 12.03 -13.91 12.27
N SER A 236 11.55 -13.36 11.16
CA SER A 236 11.49 -14.01 9.84
C SER A 236 12.21 -13.11 8.84
N TYR A 237 13.30 -13.56 8.25
CA TYR A 237 14.13 -12.70 7.40
C TYR A 237 14.71 -13.48 6.22
N LEU A 238 15.10 -12.74 5.19
CA LEU A 238 15.88 -13.30 4.09
C LEU A 238 17.34 -13.40 4.52
N SER A 239 17.88 -14.62 4.55
CA SER A 239 19.29 -14.87 4.80
C SER A 239 20.02 -15.20 3.50
N ALA A 240 21.25 -14.70 3.39
CA ALA A 240 22.12 -14.89 2.25
C ALA A 240 23.48 -15.44 2.68
N ILE A 241 23.96 -16.49 1.99
CA ILE A 241 25.30 -17.07 2.18
C ILE A 241 25.99 -17.13 0.81
N ALA A 242 26.84 -16.14 0.52
CA ALA A 242 27.62 -16.08 -0.70
C ALA A 242 28.99 -16.75 -0.52
N ARG A 243 29.37 -17.64 -1.45
CA ARG A 243 30.68 -18.32 -1.49
C ARG A 243 31.21 -18.32 -2.91
N GLY A 244 32.23 -17.51 -3.19
CA GLY A 244 32.81 -17.38 -4.54
C GLY A 244 31.76 -17.03 -5.60
N THR A 245 30.76 -16.22 -5.23
CA THR A 245 29.59 -15.94 -6.07
C THR A 245 29.03 -14.55 -5.79
N SER A 246 28.53 -13.92 -6.85
CA SER A 246 27.84 -12.63 -6.82
C SER A 246 26.48 -12.83 -7.49
N VAL A 247 25.42 -12.82 -6.70
CA VAL A 247 24.10 -13.30 -7.12
C VAL A 247 23.05 -12.28 -6.72
N ALA A 248 22.45 -11.62 -7.71
CA ALA A 248 21.44 -10.59 -7.49
C ALA A 248 20.02 -11.17 -7.38
N LEU A 249 19.35 -10.90 -6.28
CA LEU A 249 17.95 -11.24 -6.10
C LEU A 249 17.07 -10.06 -6.54
N VAL A 250 16.21 -10.26 -7.54
CA VAL A 250 15.40 -9.21 -8.17
C VAL A 250 13.95 -9.30 -7.73
N ARG A 251 13.34 -8.16 -7.42
CA ARG A 251 11.89 -8.06 -7.28
C ARG A 251 11.34 -6.94 -8.15
N PRO A 252 10.70 -7.26 -9.29
CA PRO A 252 9.89 -6.30 -10.03
C PRO A 252 8.80 -5.77 -9.09
N TYR A 253 8.74 -4.46 -8.92
CA TYR A 253 7.87 -3.83 -7.95
C TYR A 253 7.64 -2.37 -8.31
N SER A 254 6.39 -1.92 -8.30
CA SER A 254 6.04 -0.54 -8.66
C SER A 254 5.15 0.11 -7.60
N TYR A 255 5.47 1.35 -7.27
CA TYR A 255 4.72 2.29 -6.43
C TYR A 255 5.13 3.74 -6.78
N ASP A 256 4.29 4.72 -6.42
CA ASP A 256 4.54 6.15 -6.72
C ASP A 256 5.47 6.79 -5.67
N LEU A 257 6.64 7.29 -6.10
CA LEU A 257 7.65 7.97 -5.30
C LEU A 257 7.22 9.37 -4.85
N ARG A 258 6.18 9.98 -5.42
CA ARG A 258 5.63 11.23 -4.89
C ARG A 258 4.77 10.98 -3.65
N GLU A 259 4.09 9.83 -3.61
CA GLU A 259 3.24 9.43 -2.48
C GLU A 259 4.09 8.83 -1.35
N TYR A 260 4.99 7.89 -1.68
CA TYR A 260 5.85 7.20 -0.71
C TYR A 260 7.34 7.34 -1.08
N PRO A 261 7.95 8.54 -0.94
CA PRO A 261 9.33 8.78 -1.40
C PRO A 261 10.42 8.04 -0.60
N VAL A 262 10.06 7.45 0.54
CA VAL A 262 11.02 6.95 1.52
C VAL A 262 11.03 5.42 1.53
N LEU A 263 12.19 4.82 1.28
CA LEU A 263 12.42 3.39 1.46
C LEU A 263 13.07 3.14 2.82
N LYS A 264 12.61 2.12 3.51
CA LYS A 264 13.10 1.74 4.83
C LYS A 264 13.24 0.22 4.92
N TRP A 265 14.36 -0.26 5.45
CA TRP A 265 14.63 -1.69 5.58
C TRP A 265 15.58 -1.96 6.74
N LYS A 266 15.67 -3.22 7.16
CA LYS A 266 16.69 -3.72 8.07
C LYS A 266 17.64 -4.64 7.34
N TRP A 267 18.91 -4.60 7.75
CA TRP A 267 19.92 -5.54 7.31
C TRP A 267 20.98 -5.75 8.39
N ARG A 268 21.72 -6.85 8.27
CA ARG A 268 22.96 -7.09 9.00
C ARG A 268 23.92 -7.87 8.13
N VAL A 269 25.21 -7.57 8.23
CA VAL A 269 26.28 -8.42 7.71
C VAL A 269 26.86 -9.18 8.90
N ASN A 270 26.78 -10.51 8.87
CA ASN A 270 27.29 -11.37 9.95
C ASN A 270 28.77 -11.69 9.73
N THR A 271 29.14 -12.01 8.49
CA THR A 271 30.53 -12.24 8.09
C THR A 271 30.80 -11.59 6.75
N MET A 272 32.00 -11.03 6.57
CA MET A 272 32.50 -10.56 5.29
C MET A 272 34.02 -10.81 5.20
N PRO A 273 34.56 -11.10 4.01
CA PRO A 273 36.00 -11.26 3.81
C PRO A 273 36.81 -10.01 4.19
N PRO A 274 38.09 -10.16 4.58
CA PRO A 274 39.00 -9.02 4.73
C PRO A 274 39.12 -8.21 3.44
N ALA A 275 39.33 -6.89 3.57
CA ALA A 275 39.61 -5.97 2.45
C ALA A 275 40.64 -6.54 1.46
N SER A 276 41.75 -7.06 1.99
CA SER A 276 42.87 -7.61 1.23
C SER A 276 42.59 -8.88 0.42
N SER A 277 41.41 -9.50 0.57
CA SER A 277 41.03 -10.73 -0.13
C SER A 277 40.10 -10.48 -1.32
N GLN A 278 39.84 -9.21 -1.63
CA GLN A 278 39.01 -8.78 -2.74
C GLN A 278 39.84 -8.50 -3.99
N ASN A 279 39.19 -8.65 -5.14
CA ASN A 279 39.67 -8.05 -6.38
C ASN A 279 38.92 -6.73 -6.59
N ASP A 280 39.52 -5.78 -7.29
CA ASP A 280 38.99 -4.43 -7.57
C ASP A 280 37.57 -4.39 -8.20
N ALA A 281 37.05 -5.53 -8.65
CA ALA A 281 35.73 -5.65 -9.27
C ALA A 281 34.55 -5.71 -8.26
N ILE A 282 34.79 -5.97 -6.98
CA ILE A 282 33.73 -6.11 -5.97
C ILE A 282 33.83 -4.99 -4.94
N GLU A 283 32.86 -4.09 -4.96
CA GLU A 283 32.84 -2.91 -4.08
C GLU A 283 32.05 -3.16 -2.78
N ASN A 284 31.08 -4.09 -2.81
CA ASN A 284 30.05 -4.21 -1.77
C ASN A 284 29.91 -5.65 -1.24
N ALA A 285 29.85 -5.81 0.09
CA ALA A 285 29.55 -7.10 0.73
C ALA A 285 28.06 -7.43 0.66
N ALA A 286 27.22 -6.41 0.88
CA ALA A 286 25.77 -6.50 0.80
C ALA A 286 25.20 -5.19 0.21
N SER A 287 24.12 -5.27 -0.54
CA SER A 287 23.43 -4.08 -1.05
C SER A 287 21.92 -4.25 -1.17
N VAL A 288 21.21 -3.13 -1.09
CA VAL A 288 19.85 -2.95 -1.58
C VAL A 288 19.90 -1.90 -2.68
N THR A 289 19.45 -2.22 -3.88
CA THR A 289 19.45 -1.32 -5.03
C THR A 289 18.04 -1.03 -5.48
N VAL A 290 17.73 0.23 -5.77
CA VAL A 290 16.45 0.63 -6.35
C VAL A 290 16.61 0.79 -7.86
N ILE A 291 15.71 0.18 -8.61
CA ILE A 291 15.59 0.34 -10.06
C ILE A 291 14.51 1.38 -10.30
N PHE A 292 14.88 2.56 -10.80
CA PHE A 292 13.92 3.62 -11.07
C PHE A 292 13.17 3.32 -12.37
N TYR A 293 13.90 3.11 -13.47
CA TYR A 293 13.33 2.75 -14.76
C TYR A 293 14.39 2.12 -15.65
N GLN A 294 13.99 1.68 -16.84
CA GLN A 294 14.90 1.30 -17.91
C GLN A 294 14.83 2.34 -19.01
N ASN A 295 15.98 2.82 -19.47
CA ASN A 295 16.00 3.71 -20.62
C ASN A 295 15.62 2.96 -21.91
N TRP A 296 15.53 3.67 -23.03
CA TRP A 296 15.13 3.10 -24.33
C TRP A 296 16.08 2.01 -24.87
N LEU A 297 17.31 1.89 -24.32
CA LEU A 297 18.27 0.81 -24.62
C LEU A 297 18.13 -0.40 -23.68
N GLY A 298 17.14 -0.40 -22.77
CA GLY A 298 16.95 -1.45 -21.77
C GLY A 298 17.94 -1.41 -20.61
N VAL A 299 18.75 -0.35 -20.52
CA VAL A 299 19.72 -0.16 -19.44
C VAL A 299 18.99 0.33 -18.18
N PRO A 300 19.14 -0.34 -17.03
CA PRO A 300 18.48 0.09 -15.81
C PRO A 300 19.17 1.33 -15.22
N ILE A 301 18.38 2.34 -14.84
CA ILE A 301 18.84 3.48 -14.05
C ILE A 301 18.59 3.15 -12.58
N THR A 302 19.67 3.12 -11.80
CA THR A 302 19.65 2.59 -10.43
C THR A 302 20.44 3.43 -9.45
N ILE A 303 20.11 3.29 -8.16
CA ILE A 303 20.96 3.73 -7.06
C ILE A 303 21.12 2.53 -6.12
N THR A 304 22.36 2.20 -5.81
CA THR A 304 22.73 1.11 -4.90
C THR A 304 23.03 1.66 -3.52
N TYR A 305 22.44 1.07 -2.48
CA TYR A 305 22.72 1.37 -1.08
C TYR A 305 23.55 0.24 -0.50
N ALA A 306 24.79 0.54 -0.13
CA ALA A 306 25.82 -0.47 0.07
C ALA A 306 26.28 -0.59 1.52
N TRP A 307 26.45 -1.84 1.94
CA TRP A 307 27.43 -2.22 2.95
C TRP A 307 28.73 -2.53 2.20
N ALA A 308 29.58 -1.52 2.09
CA ALA A 308 30.78 -1.58 1.30
C ALA A 308 31.92 -2.29 2.04
N TYR A 309 32.90 -2.78 1.29
CA TYR A 309 34.14 -3.26 1.90
C TYR A 309 35.06 -2.10 2.31
N GLU A 310 35.06 -1.04 1.51
CA GLU A 310 35.85 0.17 1.73
C GLU A 310 35.00 1.43 1.47
N GLY A 311 35.56 2.59 1.79
CA GLY A 311 34.89 3.88 1.61
C GLY A 311 34.24 4.42 2.90
N GLY A 312 34.04 5.74 2.90
CA GLY A 312 33.44 6.45 4.03
C GLY A 312 31.94 6.21 4.09
N THR A 313 31.39 6.08 5.29
CA THR A 313 29.94 6.15 5.48
C THR A 313 29.40 7.46 4.92
N CYS A 314 28.28 7.39 4.21
CA CYS A 314 27.60 8.49 3.54
C CYS A 314 28.33 9.12 2.34
N THR A 315 29.30 8.40 1.74
CA THR A 315 29.90 8.82 0.46
C THR A 315 29.14 8.23 -0.72
N THR A 316 29.11 8.98 -1.83
CA THR A 316 28.60 8.49 -3.12
C THR A 316 29.79 8.08 -3.99
N VAL A 317 29.81 6.82 -4.43
CA VAL A 317 30.78 6.25 -5.35
C VAL A 317 30.13 6.16 -6.73
N LYS A 318 30.83 6.67 -7.74
CA LYS A 318 30.44 6.56 -9.14
C LYS A 318 31.39 5.59 -9.82
N THR A 319 30.84 4.52 -10.38
CA THR A 319 31.60 3.51 -11.12
C THR A 319 31.18 3.57 -12.59
N SER A 320 32.09 4.05 -13.45
CA SER A 320 31.80 4.17 -14.88
C SER A 320 31.92 2.83 -15.58
N GLY A 321 30.79 2.33 -16.08
CA GLY A 321 30.72 1.13 -16.91
C GLY A 321 30.76 1.46 -18.41
N TRP A 322 30.90 0.42 -19.24
CA TRP A 322 30.97 0.58 -20.70
C TRP A 322 29.69 1.17 -21.32
N LEU A 323 28.51 0.84 -20.78
CA LEU A 323 27.21 1.33 -21.28
C LEU A 323 26.57 2.41 -20.40
N TYR A 324 26.89 2.45 -19.11
CA TYR A 324 26.26 3.33 -18.14
C TYR A 324 27.10 3.47 -16.87
N ASP A 325 26.89 4.58 -16.18
CA ASP A 325 27.42 4.81 -14.84
C ASP A 325 26.55 4.12 -13.80
N ASN A 326 27.19 3.49 -12.81
CA ASN A 326 26.54 3.00 -11.60
C ASN A 326 26.83 3.95 -10.44
N PHE A 327 25.82 4.18 -9.61
CA PHE A 327 25.93 5.03 -8.42
C PHE A 327 25.64 4.21 -7.17
N SER A 328 26.59 4.21 -6.25
CA SER A 328 26.48 3.54 -4.96
C SER A 328 26.59 4.58 -3.84
N ILE A 329 25.69 4.53 -2.85
CA ILE A 329 25.80 5.29 -1.61
C ILE A 329 26.22 4.30 -0.52
N VAL A 330 27.39 4.54 0.07
CA VAL A 330 27.92 3.71 1.16
C VAL A 330 27.17 4.06 2.44
N LEU A 331 26.27 3.19 2.89
CA LEU A 331 25.55 3.37 4.15
C LEU A 331 26.32 2.75 5.33
N ARG A 332 27.04 1.65 5.07
CA ARG A 332 27.83 0.90 6.04
C ARG A 332 29.12 0.43 5.39
N ASN A 333 30.13 0.13 6.18
CA ASN A 333 31.41 -0.38 5.70
C ASN A 333 31.97 -1.47 6.62
N ALA A 334 33.20 -1.92 6.36
CA ALA A 334 33.86 -2.94 7.16
C ALA A 334 33.97 -2.60 8.66
N GLN A 335 33.97 -1.30 9.02
CA GLN A 335 34.05 -0.82 10.40
C GLN A 335 32.68 -0.75 11.11
N SER A 336 31.58 -0.91 10.38
CA SER A 336 30.23 -1.00 10.98
C SER A 336 30.09 -2.24 11.87
N PRO A 337 29.19 -2.25 12.86
CA PRO A 337 28.96 -3.42 13.71
C PRO A 337 28.46 -4.63 12.91
N HIS A 338 29.17 -5.76 12.96
CA HIS A 338 28.74 -7.02 12.33
C HIS A 338 27.77 -7.77 13.25
N GLY A 339 26.89 -8.58 12.66
CA GLY A 339 25.91 -9.41 13.37
C GLY A 339 24.76 -8.64 14.04
N GLN A 340 24.72 -7.32 13.91
CA GLN A 340 23.68 -6.48 14.51
C GLN A 340 22.73 -5.97 13.43
N TRP A 341 21.42 -6.08 13.70
CA TRP A 341 20.39 -5.48 12.85
C TRP A 341 20.51 -3.96 12.86
N ILE A 342 20.62 -3.40 11.67
CA ILE A 342 20.64 -1.96 11.43
C ILE A 342 19.45 -1.61 10.55
N GLU A 343 18.71 -0.58 10.93
CA GLU A 343 17.60 -0.03 10.15
C GLU A 343 18.08 1.19 9.34
N GLU A 344 17.82 1.20 8.04
CA GLU A 344 18.13 2.31 7.15
C GLU A 344 16.84 3.03 6.73
N THR A 345 16.88 4.36 6.60
CA THR A 345 15.73 5.17 6.17
C THR A 345 16.19 6.17 5.11
N ILE A 346 15.74 6.00 3.87
CA ILE A 346 16.29 6.72 2.71
C ILE A 346 15.19 7.41 1.93
N ASN A 347 15.38 8.69 1.62
CA ASN A 347 14.54 9.39 0.65
C ASN A 347 15.06 9.17 -0.78
N LEU A 348 14.42 8.24 -1.49
CA LEU A 348 14.82 7.83 -2.85
C LEU A 348 14.71 8.99 -3.85
N ARG A 349 13.64 9.78 -3.75
CA ARG A 349 13.35 10.87 -4.68
C ARG A 349 14.39 11.98 -4.58
N GLU A 350 14.80 12.31 -3.36
CA GLU A 350 15.82 13.32 -3.12
C GLU A 350 17.24 12.81 -3.41
N ASP A 351 17.54 11.53 -3.14
CA ASP A 351 18.84 10.95 -3.51
C ASP A 351 19.01 10.89 -5.02
N TYR A 352 17.95 10.51 -5.73
CA TYR A 352 17.92 10.56 -7.19
C TYR A 352 18.20 11.97 -7.70
N LYS A 353 17.50 12.99 -7.18
CA LYS A 353 17.73 14.39 -7.57
C LYS A 353 19.15 14.86 -7.30
N ARG A 354 19.73 14.48 -6.16
CA ARG A 354 21.11 14.85 -5.82
C ARG A 354 22.12 14.22 -6.78
N ILE A 355 21.91 12.97 -7.19
CA ILE A 355 22.84 12.22 -8.04
C ILE A 355 22.69 12.61 -9.52
N PHE A 356 21.46 12.69 -10.02
CA PHE A 356 21.18 12.86 -11.46
C PHE A 356 20.81 14.30 -11.85
N GLY A 357 20.57 15.19 -10.88
CA GLY A 357 20.24 16.61 -11.13
C GLY A 357 18.78 16.88 -11.51
N GLU A 358 17.94 15.84 -11.61
CA GLU A 358 16.52 15.93 -11.96
C GLU A 358 15.66 15.01 -11.07
N TYR A 359 14.34 15.16 -11.09
CA TYR A 359 13.47 14.23 -10.36
C TYR A 359 13.29 12.91 -11.12
N PRO A 360 13.18 11.76 -10.41
CA PRO A 360 12.91 10.48 -11.06
C PRO A 360 11.50 10.46 -11.67
N PRO A 361 11.21 9.49 -12.55
CA PRO A 361 9.83 9.12 -12.84
C PRO A 361 9.03 8.85 -11.57
N ASP A 362 7.71 8.99 -11.67
CA ASP A 362 6.82 8.78 -10.53
C ASP A 362 6.90 7.33 -10.02
N GLN A 363 7.07 6.35 -10.90
CA GLN A 363 7.15 4.93 -10.53
C GLN A 363 8.59 4.44 -10.42
N ILE A 364 8.85 3.55 -9.45
CA ILE A 364 10.01 2.64 -9.53
C ILE A 364 9.66 1.39 -10.34
N ALA A 365 10.69 0.74 -10.88
CA ALA A 365 10.58 -0.52 -11.60
C ALA A 365 10.86 -1.76 -10.73
N GLY A 366 11.55 -1.60 -9.60
CA GLY A 366 11.77 -2.70 -8.65
C GLY A 366 12.98 -2.52 -7.75
N LEU A 367 13.35 -3.62 -7.10
CA LEU A 367 14.46 -3.70 -6.16
C LEU A 367 15.44 -4.83 -6.56
N TYR A 368 16.72 -4.63 -6.28
CA TYR A 368 17.71 -5.70 -6.20
C TYR A 368 18.25 -5.83 -4.78
N ILE A 369 18.55 -7.06 -4.39
CA ILE A 369 19.39 -7.37 -3.23
C ILE A 369 20.59 -8.14 -3.74
N ILE A 370 21.79 -7.76 -3.31
CA ILE A 370 23.02 -8.49 -3.64
C ILE A 370 23.78 -8.77 -2.35
N THR A 371 24.20 -10.02 -2.17
CA THR A 371 25.26 -10.41 -1.25
C THR A 371 26.39 -10.99 -2.08
N ASP A 372 27.60 -10.44 -1.93
CA ASP A 372 28.74 -10.78 -2.77
C ASP A 372 29.92 -11.31 -1.95
N SER A 373 30.55 -12.36 -2.47
CA SER A 373 31.74 -12.97 -1.89
C SER A 373 32.72 -13.36 -2.99
N PRO A 374 33.89 -12.68 -3.12
CA PRO A 374 34.89 -13.02 -4.13
C PRO A 374 35.48 -14.42 -3.97
N ASN A 375 35.51 -14.94 -2.75
CA ASN A 375 36.28 -16.13 -2.40
C ASN A 375 35.35 -17.24 -1.87
N PHE A 376 35.66 -18.50 -2.21
CA PHE A 376 34.99 -19.69 -1.67
C PHE A 376 35.38 -19.99 -0.21
N GLN A 377 36.60 -19.62 0.20
CA GLN A 377 37.14 -19.88 1.53
C GLN A 377 36.61 -18.91 2.59
N PHE A 378 36.33 -17.66 2.20
CA PHE A 378 35.81 -16.62 3.09
C PHE A 378 34.42 -16.23 2.60
N PRO A 379 33.33 -16.75 3.19
CA PRO A 379 31.98 -16.43 2.78
C PRO A 379 31.53 -15.05 3.30
N THR A 380 30.70 -14.39 2.51
CA THR A 380 29.88 -13.27 2.98
C THR A 380 28.52 -13.79 3.41
N THR A 381 28.09 -13.42 4.61
CA THR A 381 26.75 -13.73 5.11
C THR A 381 26.03 -12.45 5.52
N ALA A 382 24.82 -12.27 5.02
CA ALA A 382 24.02 -11.09 5.26
C ALA A 382 22.54 -11.46 5.37
N ASP A 383 21.81 -10.71 6.19
CA ASP A 383 20.38 -10.89 6.36
C ASP A 383 19.63 -9.57 6.06
N TYR A 384 18.42 -9.68 5.54
CA TYR A 384 17.57 -8.58 5.09
C TYR A 384 16.14 -8.76 5.55
N ASP A 385 15.50 -7.69 5.99
CA ASP A 385 14.15 -7.75 6.52
C ASP A 385 13.43 -6.39 6.49
N HIS A 386 12.13 -6.38 6.78
CA HIS A 386 11.31 -5.19 7.03
C HIS A 386 11.38 -4.13 5.91
N ILE A 387 11.42 -4.57 4.66
CA ILE A 387 11.48 -3.69 3.50
C ILE A 387 10.11 -3.04 3.30
N ARG A 388 10.03 -1.72 3.43
CA ARG A 388 8.79 -0.95 3.35
C ARG A 388 9.01 0.40 2.68
N ALA A 389 7.96 0.88 2.00
CA ALA A 389 7.89 2.26 1.55
C ALA A 389 7.01 3.06 2.51
N GLN A 390 7.37 4.32 2.75
CA GLN A 390 6.67 5.21 3.68
C GLN A 390 6.59 6.64 3.11
N LYS A 391 5.61 7.39 3.60
CA LYS A 391 5.51 8.83 3.34
C LYS A 391 6.73 9.55 3.92
N SER A 392 6.94 10.81 3.51
CA SER A 392 8.07 11.63 3.98
C SER A 392 8.17 11.66 5.50
N THR A 393 9.40 11.62 6.01
CA THR A 393 9.70 11.73 7.45
C THR A 393 10.75 12.81 7.70
N THR A 394 11.17 13.01 8.94
CA THR A 394 12.15 14.05 9.32
C THR A 394 13.57 13.51 9.50
N THR A 395 13.78 12.19 9.48
CA THR A 395 15.07 11.58 9.80
C THR A 395 15.44 10.58 8.71
N TYR A 396 16.61 10.77 8.10
CA TYR A 396 17.11 9.93 7.03
C TYR A 396 18.54 9.49 7.33
N SER A 397 18.89 8.26 6.96
CA SER A 397 20.27 7.81 6.94
C SER A 397 21.07 8.74 6.02
N CYS A 398 22.28 9.09 6.46
CA CYS A 398 23.18 9.96 5.70
C CYS A 398 22.66 11.37 5.39
N ARG A 399 21.66 11.86 6.14
CA ARG A 399 21.26 13.26 6.15
C ARG A 399 21.02 13.71 7.59
N ASN A 400 21.80 14.70 8.02
CA ASN A 400 21.53 15.44 9.25
C ASN A 400 20.69 16.68 8.93
#